data_AF-A0A848T0K9-F1
#
_entry.id   AF-A0A848T0K9-F1
#
_cell.length_a   1.000
_cell.length_b   1.000
_cell.length_c   1.000
_cell.angle_alpha   90.00
_cell.angle_beta   90.00
_cell.angle_gamma   90.00
#
_symmetry.space_group_name_H-M   'P 1'
#
loop_
_entity.id
_entity.type
_entity.pdbx_description
1 polymer ?
#
loop_
_entity_poly.entity_id
_entity_poly.type
_entity_poly.pdbx_seq_one_letter_code
_entity_poly.pdbx_strand_id
1 'polypeptide(L)'
;MEKACLSCGKLIRGRADKKFCDLHCKNIFNNALASNNKNEHRFIDKLLRKNERILKKLCPKGKAIVRKETLDQLAYDYNYFHSIFITKSKNIYYLCYNYGFSPTYENNVAKVIIIQRQAYMDSFNPWKYLRSR
;
A
#
# COMPACT_ATOMS: atom_id res chain seq x y z
N MET A 1 26.17 -9.47 -36.52
CA MET A 1 26.22 -9.15 -35.09
C MET A 1 25.77 -10.35 -34.31
N GLU A 2 26.58 -10.80 -33.36
CA GLU A 2 26.25 -11.92 -32.49
C GLU A 2 25.20 -11.47 -31.46
N LYS A 3 24.11 -12.21 -31.30
CA LYS A 3 23.09 -11.92 -30.28
C LYS A 3 23.42 -12.64 -28.99
N ALA A 4 23.44 -11.91 -27.88
CA ALA A 4 23.62 -12.46 -26.54
C ALA A 4 22.28 -12.76 -25.87
N CYS A 5 22.26 -13.78 -25.00
CA CYS A 5 21.09 -14.13 -24.20
C CYS A 5 20.78 -13.04 -23.17
N LEU A 6 19.51 -12.62 -23.11
CA LEU A 6 19.04 -11.60 -22.17
C LEU A 6 19.16 -12.00 -20.69
N SER A 7 19.30 -13.30 -20.37
CA SER A 7 19.41 -13.78 -18.99
C SER A 7 20.83 -14.08 -18.55
N CYS A 8 21.68 -14.64 -19.41
CA CYS A 8 22.99 -15.18 -19.03
C CYS A 8 24.16 -14.63 -19.86
N GLY A 9 23.88 -13.76 -20.84
CA GLY A 9 24.91 -13.15 -21.70
C GLY A 9 25.56 -14.10 -22.72
N LYS A 10 25.28 -15.42 -22.68
CA LYS A 10 25.85 -16.39 -23.63
C LYS A 10 25.39 -16.11 -25.06
N LEU A 11 26.28 -16.38 -26.02
CA LEU A 11 25.98 -16.29 -27.45
C LEU A 11 24.80 -17.19 -27.84
N ILE A 12 23.80 -16.59 -28.47
CA ILE A 12 22.64 -17.30 -29.00
C ILE A 12 22.98 -17.80 -30.39
N ARG A 13 22.86 -19.12 -30.59
CA ARG A 13 22.90 -19.76 -31.90
C ARG A 13 21.50 -20.23 -32.31
N GLY A 14 21.19 -20.11 -33.59
CA GLY A 14 19.91 -20.53 -34.18
C GLY A 14 19.10 -19.38 -34.76
N ARG A 15 17.76 -19.50 -34.72
CA ARG A 15 16.83 -18.56 -35.35
C ARG A 15 17.15 -17.09 -35.03
N ALA A 16 16.96 -16.23 -36.04
CA ALA A 16 17.25 -14.80 -35.94
C ALA A 16 16.45 -14.06 -34.84
N ASP A 17 15.28 -14.57 -34.43
CA ASP A 17 14.39 -14.00 -33.41
C ASP A 17 14.61 -14.56 -32.01
N LYS A 18 15.55 -15.50 -31.83
CA LYS A 18 15.80 -16.15 -30.54
C LYS A 18 16.39 -15.15 -29.53
N LYS A 19 15.72 -14.99 -28.38
CA LYS A 19 16.09 -14.07 -27.27
C LYS A 19 16.80 -14.75 -26.10
N PHE A 20 16.68 -16.08 -25.98
CA PHE A 20 17.23 -16.87 -24.87
C PHE A 20 17.97 -18.08 -25.41
N CYS A 21 19.07 -18.50 -24.75
CA CYS A 21 19.82 -19.68 -25.18
C CYS A 21 19.02 -20.98 -25.01
N ASP A 22 18.22 -21.07 -23.93
CA ASP A 22 17.38 -22.21 -23.56
C ASP A 22 16.08 -21.78 -22.85
N LEU A 23 15.19 -22.75 -22.59
CA LEU A 23 13.95 -22.54 -21.85
C LEU A 23 14.21 -22.11 -20.39
N HIS A 24 15.30 -22.59 -19.79
CA HIS A 24 15.69 -22.25 -18.43
C HIS A 24 15.98 -20.75 -18.27
N CYS A 25 16.79 -20.17 -19.15
CA CYS A 25 17.07 -18.73 -19.18
C CYS A 25 15.83 -17.89 -19.45
N LYS A 26 14.89 -18.38 -20.28
CA LYS A 26 13.60 -17.71 -20.47
C LYS A 26 12.81 -17.65 -19.16
N ASN A 27 12.76 -18.75 -18.42
CA ASN A 27 12.03 -18.83 -17.16
C ASN A 27 12.69 -17.98 -16.06
N ILE A 28 14.01 -18.00 -15.93
CA ILE A 28 14.74 -17.14 -14.98
C ILE A 28 14.46 -15.67 -15.27
N PHE A 29 14.60 -15.25 -16.53
CA PHE A 29 14.36 -13.85 -16.92
C PHE A 29 12.93 -13.41 -16.60
N ASN A 30 11.93 -14.24 -16.93
CA ASN A 30 10.53 -13.94 -16.64
C ASN A 30 10.23 -13.94 -15.13
N ASN A 31 10.84 -14.85 -14.37
CA ASN A 31 10.71 -14.88 -12.91
C ASN A 31 11.35 -13.66 -12.26
N ALA A 32 12.51 -13.21 -12.76
CA ALA A 32 13.17 -11.99 -12.30
C ALA A 32 12.29 -10.75 -12.55
N LEU A 33 11.73 -10.61 -13.75
CA LEU A 33 10.79 -9.53 -14.07
C LEU A 33 9.55 -9.55 -13.18
N ALA A 34 8.94 -10.73 -12.98
CA ALA A 34 7.79 -10.89 -12.09
C ALA A 34 8.16 -10.63 -10.61
N SER A 35 9.40 -10.90 -10.21
CA SER A 35 9.86 -10.68 -8.84
C SER A 35 9.94 -9.20 -8.47
N ASN A 36 10.39 -8.33 -9.39
CA ASN A 36 10.50 -6.89 -9.12
C ASN A 36 9.14 -6.27 -8.78
N ASN A 37 8.10 -6.53 -9.57
CA ASN A 37 6.74 -6.04 -9.28
C ASN A 37 6.16 -6.69 -8.01
N LYS A 38 6.44 -7.98 -7.77
CA LYS A 38 6.04 -8.66 -6.52
C LYS A 38 6.78 -8.11 -5.30
N ASN A 39 7.96 -7.52 -5.44
CA ASN A 39 8.71 -6.93 -4.34
C ASN A 39 8.08 -5.60 -3.90
N GLU A 40 7.65 -4.77 -4.85
CA GLU A 40 7.02 -3.48 -4.54
C GLU A 40 5.69 -3.66 -3.79
N HIS A 41 4.78 -4.51 -4.29
CA HIS A 41 3.52 -4.79 -3.59
C HIS A 41 3.74 -5.35 -2.18
N ARG A 42 4.73 -6.26 -2.01
CA ARG A 42 5.09 -6.80 -0.69
C ARG A 42 5.67 -5.73 0.24
N PHE A 43 6.41 -4.77 -0.31
CA PHE A 43 6.96 -3.66 0.45
C PHE A 43 5.85 -2.72 0.95
N ILE A 44 4.91 -2.35 0.08
CA ILE A 44 3.75 -1.53 0.44
C ILE A 44 2.89 -2.24 1.50
N ASP A 45 2.57 -3.53 1.29
CA ASP A 45 1.81 -4.34 2.25
C ASP A 45 2.52 -4.45 3.60
N LYS A 46 3.86 -4.58 3.62
CA LYS A 46 4.66 -4.56 4.85
C LYS A 46 4.53 -3.23 5.60
N LEU A 47 4.54 -2.09 4.90
CA LEU A 47 4.39 -0.77 5.49
C LEU A 47 2.96 -0.55 6.03
N LEU A 48 1.94 -0.91 5.26
CA LEU A 48 0.54 -0.82 5.70
C LEU A 48 0.27 -1.68 6.93
N ARG A 49 0.81 -2.90 7.00
CA ARG A 49 0.69 -3.78 8.18
C ARG A 49 1.45 -3.24 9.38
N LYS A 50 2.60 -2.60 9.17
CA LYS A 50 3.34 -1.90 10.26
C LYS A 50 2.48 -0.78 10.83
N ASN A 51 1.91 0.05 9.96
CA ASN A 51 1.02 1.14 10.35
C ASN A 51 -0.22 0.62 11.10
N GLU A 52 -0.89 -0.41 10.59
CA GLU A 52 -2.04 -1.04 11.25
C GLU A 52 -1.69 -1.54 12.66
N ARG A 53 -0.54 -2.20 12.84
CA ARG A 53 -0.09 -2.67 14.16
C ARG A 53 0.12 -1.53 15.15
N ILE A 54 0.69 -0.41 14.70
CA ILE A 54 0.89 0.79 15.52
C ILE A 54 -0.46 1.34 15.97
N LEU A 55 -1.40 1.53 15.04
CA LEU A 55 -2.74 2.04 15.36
C LEU A 55 -3.51 1.11 16.30
N LYS A 56 -3.44 -0.20 16.07
CA LYS A 56 -4.04 -1.22 16.94
C LYS A 56 -3.49 -1.17 18.36
N LYS A 57 -2.18 -0.99 18.53
CA LYS A 57 -1.53 -0.89 19.85
C LYS A 57 -2.01 0.35 20.61
N LEU A 58 -2.18 1.48 19.90
CA LEU A 58 -2.59 2.75 20.48
C LEU A 58 -4.11 2.86 20.70
N CYS A 59 -4.92 2.01 20.06
CA CYS A 59 -6.38 2.08 20.11
C CYS A 59 -7.04 0.73 20.50
N PRO A 60 -6.90 0.29 21.77
CA PRO A 60 -7.48 -0.98 22.22
C PRO A 60 -9.01 -0.96 22.35
N LYS A 61 -9.62 0.22 22.53
CA LYS A 61 -11.06 0.39 22.84
C LYS A 61 -11.90 0.92 21.65
N GLY A 62 -11.39 0.84 20.43
CA GLY A 62 -12.12 1.25 19.21
C GLY A 62 -12.09 2.75 18.86
N LYS A 63 -11.78 3.63 19.82
CA LYS A 63 -11.43 5.04 19.57
C LYS A 63 -10.38 5.51 20.56
N ALA A 64 -9.35 6.20 20.08
CA ALA A 64 -8.31 6.81 20.91
C ALA A 64 -7.89 8.17 20.35
N ILE A 65 -7.41 9.05 21.24
CA ILE A 65 -6.77 10.31 20.85
C ILE A 65 -5.36 10.25 21.40
N VAL A 66 -4.37 10.36 20.53
CA VAL A 66 -2.95 10.31 20.88
C VAL A 66 -2.25 11.55 20.32
N ARG A 67 -1.11 11.91 20.90
CA ARG A 67 -0.30 13.00 20.33
C ARG A 67 0.39 12.52 19.05
N LYS A 68 0.67 13.46 18.14
CA LYS A 68 1.41 13.17 16.91
C LYS A 68 2.78 12.56 17.22
N GLU A 69 3.49 13.11 18.22
CA GLU A 69 4.83 12.66 18.59
C GLU A 69 4.88 11.16 18.96
N THR A 70 3.78 10.60 19.49
CA THR A 70 3.71 9.17 19.82
C THR A 70 3.71 8.30 18.56
N LEU A 71 3.09 8.74 17.46
CA LEU A 71 3.15 8.02 16.19
C LEU A 71 4.53 8.17 15.54
N ASP A 72 5.11 9.37 15.62
CA ASP A 72 6.45 9.66 15.09
C ASP A 72 7.51 8.77 15.77
N GLN A 73 7.45 8.63 17.11
CA GLN A 73 8.33 7.73 17.89
C GLN A 73 8.19 6.26 17.51
N LEU A 74 7.01 5.82 17.06
CA LEU A 74 6.76 4.46 16.59
C LEU A 74 7.10 4.26 15.12
N ALA A 75 7.68 5.28 14.47
CA ALA A 75 8.02 5.31 13.05
C ALA A 75 6.81 4.97 12.17
N TYR A 76 5.66 5.58 12.48
CA TYR A 76 4.47 5.53 11.65
C TYR A 76 4.71 6.30 10.34
N ASP A 77 4.31 5.72 9.20
CA ASP A 77 4.48 6.37 7.90
C ASP A 77 3.15 6.91 7.36
N TYR A 78 2.98 8.23 7.37
CA TYR A 78 1.75 8.90 6.94
C TYR A 78 1.48 8.79 5.43
N ASN A 79 2.47 8.42 4.63
CA ASN A 79 2.32 8.32 3.17
C ASN A 79 1.63 7.02 2.74
N TYR A 80 1.57 6.02 3.63
CA TYR A 80 1.01 4.70 3.31
C TYR A 80 -0.32 4.51 4.03
N PHE A 81 -1.41 4.68 3.26
CA PHE A 81 -2.78 4.36 3.64
C PHE A 81 -3.50 3.70 2.45
N HIS A 82 -4.58 2.97 2.73
CA HIS A 82 -5.35 2.24 1.72
C HIS A 82 -6.47 3.08 1.12
N SER A 83 -7.22 3.81 1.95
CA SER A 83 -8.37 4.58 1.49
C SER A 83 -8.62 5.81 2.36
N ILE A 84 -9.37 6.76 1.81
CA ILE A 84 -9.80 7.97 2.51
C ILE A 84 -11.31 7.87 2.73
N PHE A 85 -11.74 8.11 3.95
CA PHE A 85 -13.15 8.21 4.30
C PHE A 85 -13.48 9.62 4.78
N ILE A 86 -14.48 10.24 4.16
CA ILE A 86 -14.92 11.60 4.49
C ILE A 86 -16.29 11.49 5.16
N THR A 87 -16.41 11.99 6.38
CA THR A 87 -17.70 12.01 7.07
C THR A 87 -18.61 13.10 6.51
N LYS A 88 -19.91 13.02 6.83
CA LYS A 88 -20.89 14.09 6.55
C LYS A 88 -20.44 15.44 7.14
N SER A 89 -19.73 15.42 8.27
CA SER A 89 -19.17 16.60 8.93
C SER A 89 -17.85 17.08 8.31
N LYS A 90 -17.46 16.58 7.13
CA LYS A 90 -16.20 16.88 6.42
C LYS A 90 -14.91 16.49 7.16
N ASN A 91 -15.00 15.62 8.16
CA ASN A 91 -13.80 15.07 8.79
C ASN A 91 -13.20 13.99 7.89
N ILE A 92 -11.88 14.05 7.70
CA ILE A 92 -11.13 13.15 6.84
C ILE A 92 -10.46 12.07 7.70
N TYR A 93 -10.68 10.81 7.36
CA TYR A 93 -10.06 9.65 7.98
C TYR A 93 -9.23 8.90 6.95
N TYR A 94 -7.95 8.69 7.26
CA TYR A 94 -7.01 7.92 6.47
C TYR A 94 -6.99 6.48 7.00
N LEU A 95 -7.45 5.54 6.19
CA LEU A 95 -7.66 4.15 6.59
C LEU A 95 -6.45 3.28 6.24
N CYS A 96 -5.99 2.49 7.20
CA CYS A 96 -5.00 1.42 7.08
C CYS A 96 -5.66 0.09 7.51
N TYR A 97 -6.11 -0.71 6.53
CA TYR A 97 -6.91 -1.93 6.75
C TYR A 97 -8.10 -1.72 7.69
N ASN A 98 -8.00 -2.18 8.95
CA ASN A 98 -9.04 -2.18 9.96
C ASN A 98 -9.01 -0.96 10.88
N TYR A 99 -7.99 -0.11 10.76
CA TYR A 99 -7.84 1.09 11.58
C TYR A 99 -7.75 2.32 10.69
N GLY A 100 -8.01 3.48 11.26
CA GLY A 100 -7.85 4.74 10.58
C GLY A 100 -7.39 5.83 11.52
N PHE A 101 -6.82 6.89 10.97
CA PHE A 101 -6.43 8.05 11.74
C PHE A 101 -6.96 9.34 11.12
N SER A 102 -7.17 10.36 11.96
CA SER A 102 -7.56 11.70 11.55
C SER A 102 -6.73 12.72 12.32
N PRO A 103 -5.94 13.59 11.64
CA PRO A 103 -5.16 14.63 12.30
C PRO A 103 -6.08 15.72 12.86
N THR A 104 -5.76 16.22 14.04
CA THR A 104 -6.48 17.32 14.69
C THR A 104 -5.51 18.23 15.46
N TYR A 105 -5.89 19.48 15.64
CA TYR A 105 -5.13 20.45 16.43
C TYR A 105 -5.98 20.92 17.60
N GLU A 106 -5.47 20.75 18.80
CA GLU A 106 -6.14 21.20 20.03
C GLU A 106 -5.13 21.95 20.90
N ASN A 107 -5.42 23.20 21.25
CA ASN A 107 -4.56 24.07 22.05
C ASN A 107 -3.10 24.14 21.54
N ASN A 108 -2.89 24.34 20.24
CA ASN A 108 -1.59 24.31 19.57
C ASN A 108 -0.80 22.99 19.67
N VAL A 109 -1.46 21.89 20.07
CA VAL A 109 -0.86 20.55 20.09
C VAL A 109 -1.44 19.71 18.96
N ALA A 110 -0.56 19.13 18.13
CA ALA A 110 -0.93 18.21 17.08
C ALA A 110 -1.32 16.85 17.69
N LYS A 111 -2.55 16.41 17.43
CA LYS A 111 -3.09 15.14 17.89
C LYS A 111 -3.62 14.33 16.72
N VAL A 112 -3.79 13.04 16.98
CA VAL A 112 -4.29 12.07 16.02
C VAL A 112 -5.42 11.31 16.68
N ILE A 113 -6.60 11.36 16.06
CA ILE A 113 -7.74 10.54 16.44
C ILE A 113 -7.63 9.22 15.70
N ILE A 114 -7.49 8.13 16.44
CA ILE A 114 -7.45 6.77 15.91
C ILE A 114 -8.83 6.15 16.07
N ILE A 115 -9.32 5.53 15.01
CA ILE A 115 -10.59 4.80 15.00
C ILE A 115 -10.39 3.39 14.47
N GLN A 116 -11.25 2.48 14.90
CA GLN A 116 -11.44 1.21 14.22
C GLN A 116 -12.47 1.39 13.09
N ARG A 117 -12.18 0.79 11.93
CA ARG A 117 -13.08 0.80 10.77
C ARG A 117 -14.40 0.10 11.11
N GLN A 118 -15.51 0.70 10.70
CA GLN A 118 -16.86 0.20 10.94
C GLN A 118 -17.54 -0.13 9.60
N ALA A 119 -18.50 -1.06 9.59
CA ALA A 119 -19.10 -1.59 8.35
C ALA A 119 -19.75 -0.52 7.46
N TYR A 120 -20.30 0.56 8.02
CA TYR A 120 -20.89 1.64 7.21
C TYR A 120 -19.84 2.45 6.43
N MET A 121 -18.56 2.37 6.80
CA MET A 121 -17.46 3.05 6.08
C MET A 121 -17.22 2.42 4.69
N ASP A 122 -17.76 1.22 4.45
CA ASP A 122 -17.62 0.48 3.20
C ASP A 122 -18.74 0.76 2.19
N SER A 123 -19.67 1.66 2.54
CA SER A 123 -20.87 1.98 1.73
C SER A 123 -20.57 2.85 0.48
N PHE A 124 -19.35 2.82 -0.04
CA PHE A 124 -19.00 3.55 -1.25
C PHE A 124 -19.68 2.93 -2.47
N ASN A 125 -20.67 3.64 -3.02
CA ASN A 125 -21.29 3.31 -4.30
C ASN A 125 -20.89 4.34 -5.35
N PRO A 126 -19.93 4.03 -6.26
CA PRO A 126 -19.50 4.95 -7.30
C PRO A 126 -20.60 5.24 -8.34
N TRP A 127 -21.61 4.37 -8.45
CA TRP A 127 -22.70 4.49 -9.41
C TRP A 127 -23.89 5.30 -8.90
N LYS A 128 -23.91 5.68 -7.61
CA LYS A 128 -25.03 6.42 -6.99
C LYS A 128 -25.33 7.77 -7.65
N TYR A 129 -24.35 8.37 -8.31
CA TYR A 129 -24.47 9.69 -8.95
C TYR A 129 -24.55 9.61 -10.48
N LEU A 130 -24.45 8.41 -11.04
CA LEU A 130 -24.73 8.21 -12.45
C LEU A 130 -26.25 8.24 -12.61
N ARG A 131 -26.78 9.43 -12.94
CA ARG A 131 -28.15 9.59 -13.39
C ARG A 131 -28.43 8.53 -14.45
N SER A 132 -29.36 7.62 -14.18
CA SER A 132 -29.97 6.82 -15.24
C SER A 132 -30.55 7.83 -16.24
N ARG A 133 -29.99 7.85 -17.45
CA ARG A 133 -30.68 8.46 -18.58
C ARG A 133 -31.90 7.61 -18.94
#